data_AF-A0A7C2HCP5-F1
#
_entry.id   AF-A0A7C2HCP5-F1
#
_cell.length_a   1.000
_cell.length_b   1.000
_cell.length_c   1.000
_cell.angle_alpha   90.00
_cell.angle_beta   90.00
_cell.angle_gamma   90.00
#
_symmetry.space_group_name_H-M   'P 1'
#
loop_
_entity.id
_entity.type
_entity.pdbx_description
1 polymer ?
#
loop_
_entity_poly.entity_id
_entity_poly.type
_entity_poly.pdbx_seq_one_letter_code
_entity_poly.pdbx_strand_id
1 'polypeptide(L)'
;DNEVIERHKYGYLVISMNPYSAEFAGTKPLNAAMRRRMAVWINFDYPSVGERISPSEVEMLQKRTKIDYDTAYKVIQVGAELRRQYKVGDLPYGPSLGDLINWATLIYDGNTPLQAAEETIIALTSDNTDIQDDVRRVIETIFGNSR
;
A
#
# COMPACT_ATOMS: atom_id res chain seq x y z
N ASP A 1 -27.73 37.01 -10.02
CA ASP A 1 -28.05 35.62 -9.66
C ASP A 1 -27.22 35.15 -8.48
N ASN A 2 -27.78 35.24 -7.27
CA ASN A 2 -27.13 34.82 -6.02
C ASN A 2 -28.05 33.85 -5.28
N GLU A 3 -28.11 32.61 -5.76
CA GLU A 3 -28.86 31.56 -5.07
C GLU A 3 -28.06 31.02 -3.88
N VAL A 4 -28.68 30.96 -2.70
CA VAL A 4 -28.13 30.31 -1.51
C VAL A 4 -28.81 28.96 -1.36
N ILE A 5 -28.02 27.88 -1.46
CA ILE A 5 -28.52 26.51 -1.35
C ILE A 5 -28.40 26.05 0.10
N GLU A 6 -29.52 25.72 0.74
CA GLU A 6 -29.51 25.11 2.06
C GLU A 6 -28.99 23.67 2.01
N ARG A 7 -28.16 23.28 2.99
CA ARG A 7 -27.65 21.91 3.08
C ARG A 7 -28.79 20.95 3.41
N HIS A 8 -28.98 19.94 2.57
CA HIS A 8 -29.89 18.83 2.86
C HIS A 8 -29.57 18.13 4.19
N LYS A 9 -30.59 17.64 4.91
CA LYS A 9 -30.43 16.98 6.23
C LYS A 9 -29.46 15.79 6.22
N TYR A 10 -29.34 15.11 5.08
CA TYR A 10 -28.42 13.98 4.86
C TYR A 10 -27.21 14.34 3.98
N GLY A 11 -26.89 15.62 3.79
CA GLY A 11 -25.73 16.04 3.00
C GLY A 11 -24.43 15.91 3.79
N TYR A 12 -23.58 14.94 3.46
CA TYR A 12 -22.28 14.75 4.10
C TYR A 12 -21.15 15.14 3.15
N LEU A 13 -20.09 15.75 3.71
CA LEU A 13 -18.83 15.99 3.00
C LEU A 13 -17.80 15.00 3.55
N VAL A 14 -17.35 14.09 2.70
CA VAL A 14 -16.25 13.16 3.01
C VAL A 14 -15.08 13.53 2.12
N ILE A 15 -13.93 13.80 2.73
CA ILE A 15 -12.69 14.10 2.04
C ILE A 15 -11.68 13.03 2.42
N SER A 16 -10.99 12.49 1.43
CA SER A 16 -9.84 11.59 1.62
C SER A 16 -8.58 12.30 1.13
N MET A 17 -7.49 12.13 1.86
CA MET A 17 -6.16 12.61 1.46
C MET A 17 -5.10 11.71 2.07
N ASN A 18 -3.98 11.54 1.36
CA ASN A 18 -2.80 10.96 1.97
C ASN A 18 -2.15 12.01 2.87
N PRO A 19 -1.74 11.64 4.10
CA PRO A 19 -0.97 12.54 4.95
C PRO A 19 0.36 12.84 4.25
N TYR A 20 0.92 14.02 4.53
CA TYR A 20 2.24 14.39 4.00
C TYR A 20 3.28 13.33 4.37
N SER A 21 3.91 12.74 3.36
CA SER A 21 5.00 11.76 3.48
C SER A 21 6.09 12.11 2.46
N ALA A 22 7.23 11.40 2.51
CA ALA A 22 8.31 11.58 1.54
C ALA A 22 7.84 11.43 0.08
N GLU A 23 6.90 10.51 -0.17
CA GLU A 23 6.25 10.29 -1.47
C GLU A 23 5.50 11.54 -1.99
N PHE A 24 4.94 12.35 -1.09
CA PHE A 24 4.17 13.54 -1.42
C PHE A 24 4.94 14.84 -1.19
N ALA A 25 6.28 14.77 -1.12
CA ALA A 25 7.13 15.94 -1.04
C ALA A 25 6.86 16.88 -2.23
N GLY A 26 6.63 18.16 -1.95
CA GLY A 26 6.27 19.17 -2.96
C GLY A 26 4.77 19.36 -3.19
N THR A 27 3.91 18.52 -2.61
CA THR A 27 2.45 18.74 -2.63
C THR A 27 2.04 19.81 -1.60
N LYS A 28 0.92 20.50 -1.86
CA LYS A 28 0.41 21.54 -0.95
C LYS A 28 -0.27 20.89 0.27
N PRO A 29 0.15 21.24 1.50
CA PRO A 29 -0.50 20.72 2.69
C PRO A 29 -1.93 21.28 2.84
N LEU A 30 -2.79 20.51 3.51
CA LEU A 30 -4.13 20.98 3.84
C LEU A 30 -4.04 22.23 4.74
N ASN A 31 -4.68 23.31 4.27
CA ASN A 31 -4.76 24.57 5.00
C ASN A 31 -5.34 24.36 6.42
N ALA A 32 -4.71 24.96 7.43
CA ALA A 32 -5.11 24.84 8.84
C ALA A 32 -6.57 25.25 9.10
N ALA A 33 -7.09 26.23 8.38
CA ALA A 33 -8.47 26.69 8.47
C ALA A 33 -9.46 25.63 7.96
N MET A 34 -9.11 24.90 6.91
CA MET A 34 -9.91 23.77 6.41
C MET A 34 -9.83 22.59 7.40
N ARG A 35 -8.63 22.32 7.92
CA ARG A 35 -8.41 21.26 8.92
C ARG A 35 -9.32 21.41 10.14
N ARG A 36 -9.49 22.64 10.64
CA ARG A 36 -10.35 22.94 11.79
C ARG A 36 -11.86 22.87 11.50
N ARG A 37 -12.27 22.75 10.23
CA ARG A 37 -13.69 22.63 9.82
C ARG A 37 -14.16 21.17 9.69
N MET A 38 -13.24 20.21 9.71
CA MET A 38 -13.58 18.80 9.67
C MET A 38 -13.93 18.32 11.08
N ALA A 39 -15.13 17.73 11.24
CA ALA A 39 -15.63 17.29 12.54
C ALA A 39 -15.04 15.96 13.00
N VAL A 40 -14.64 15.10 12.06
CA VAL A 40 -14.13 13.74 12.33
C VAL A 40 -12.90 13.49 11.49
N TRP A 41 -11.87 12.93 12.12
CA TRP A 41 -10.64 12.48 11.48
C TRP A 41 -10.50 10.98 11.67
N ILE A 42 -10.38 10.25 10.56
CA ILE A 42 -10.14 8.81 10.57
C ILE A 42 -8.80 8.59 9.88
N ASN A 43 -7.84 8.06 10.62
CA ASN A 43 -6.53 7.72 10.07
C ASN A 43 -6.54 6.24 9.69
N PHE A 44 -6.28 5.97 8.42
CA PHE A 44 -6.05 4.62 7.92
C PHE A 44 -4.55 4.36 7.85
N ASP A 45 -4.17 3.13 8.19
CA ASP A 45 -2.81 2.65 8.10
C ASP A 45 -2.84 1.21 7.59
N TYR A 46 -1.68 0.71 7.17
CA TYR A 46 -1.54 -0.66 6.71
C TYR A 46 -1.85 -1.64 7.84
N PRO A 47 -2.72 -2.64 7.61
CA PRO A 47 -3.03 -3.62 8.63
C PRO A 47 -1.82 -4.53 8.91
N SER A 48 -1.03 -4.87 7.89
CA SER A 48 0.24 -5.61 8.05
C SER A 48 1.48 -4.73 7.89
N VAL A 49 2.39 -4.77 8.88
CA VAL A 49 3.66 -4.03 8.93
C VAL A 49 4.69 -4.83 9.73
N GLY A 50 5.87 -5.06 9.16
CA GLY A 50 6.94 -5.87 9.74
C GLY A 50 6.45 -7.27 10.10
N GLU A 51 6.65 -7.68 11.35
CA GLU A 51 6.23 -8.99 11.88
C GLU A 51 4.71 -9.10 12.08
N ARG A 52 3.98 -7.97 12.10
CA ARG A 52 2.53 -7.99 12.28
C ARG A 52 1.86 -8.27 10.95
N ILE A 53 1.35 -9.49 10.77
CA ILE A 53 0.54 -9.88 9.62
C ILE A 53 -0.93 -9.96 10.01
N SER A 54 -1.77 -9.18 9.32
CA SER A 54 -3.22 -9.20 9.55
C SER A 54 -3.89 -10.31 8.75
N PRO A 55 -4.57 -11.28 9.40
CA PRO A 55 -5.27 -12.34 8.67
C PRO A 55 -6.33 -11.82 7.70
N SER A 56 -6.98 -10.70 8.05
CA SER A 56 -7.97 -10.06 7.18
C SER A 56 -7.36 -9.49 5.90
N GLU A 57 -6.10 -9.05 5.92
CA GLU A 57 -5.44 -8.54 4.71
C GLU A 57 -5.08 -9.69 3.77
N VAL A 58 -4.63 -10.82 4.31
CA VAL A 58 -4.39 -12.06 3.55
C VAL A 58 -5.69 -12.55 2.91
N GLU A 59 -6.79 -12.58 3.68
CA GLU A 59 -8.11 -12.97 3.16
C GLU A 59 -8.60 -12.00 2.08
N MET A 60 -8.38 -10.68 2.26
CA MET A 60 -8.72 -9.69 1.24
C MET A 60 -7.92 -9.88 -0.04
N LEU A 61 -6.63 -10.19 0.06
CA LEU A 61 -5.80 -10.52 -1.09
C LEU A 61 -6.38 -11.75 -1.81
N GLN A 62 -6.62 -12.86 -1.11
CA GLN A 62 -7.20 -14.09 -1.70
C GLN A 62 -8.60 -13.90 -2.30
N LYS A 63 -9.42 -13.00 -1.75
CA LYS A 63 -10.73 -12.69 -2.36
C LYS A 63 -10.59 -11.95 -3.67
N ARG A 64 -9.50 -11.20 -3.85
CA ARG A 64 -9.22 -10.40 -5.04
C ARG A 64 -8.30 -11.12 -6.03
N THR A 65 -7.53 -12.10 -5.56
CA THR A 65 -6.57 -12.87 -6.34
C THR A 65 -6.79 -14.36 -6.09
N LYS A 66 -6.81 -15.18 -7.14
CA LYS A 66 -7.13 -16.61 -7.03
C LYS A 66 -5.92 -17.48 -6.57
N ILE A 67 -4.97 -16.88 -5.87
CA ILE A 67 -3.79 -17.57 -5.34
C ILE A 67 -4.14 -18.36 -4.07
N ASP A 68 -3.35 -19.39 -3.77
CA ASP A 68 -3.49 -20.15 -2.54
C ASP A 68 -3.08 -19.33 -1.29
N TYR A 69 -3.39 -19.86 -0.12
CA TYR A 69 -3.17 -19.16 1.15
C TYR A 69 -1.69 -18.95 1.46
N ASP A 70 -0.82 -19.93 1.18
CA ASP A 70 0.61 -19.81 1.47
C ASP A 70 1.24 -18.71 0.61
N THR A 71 0.91 -18.69 -0.68
CA THR A 71 1.34 -17.62 -1.59
C THR A 71 0.79 -16.26 -1.13
N ALA A 72 -0.49 -16.16 -0.77
CA ALA A 72 -1.10 -14.92 -0.31
C ALA A 72 -0.43 -14.41 0.98
N TYR A 73 -0.17 -15.31 1.93
CA TYR A 73 0.49 -14.98 3.18
C TYR A 73 1.89 -14.42 2.92
N LYS A 74 2.68 -15.07 2.05
CA LYS A 74 4.03 -14.60 1.67
C LYS A 74 4.01 -13.25 0.94
N VAL A 75 3.04 -13.02 0.06
CA VAL A 75 2.86 -11.70 -0.59
C VAL A 75 2.59 -10.62 0.45
N ILE A 76 1.69 -10.86 1.41
CA ILE A 76 1.41 -9.90 2.50
C ILE A 76 2.64 -9.73 3.40
N GLN A 77 3.40 -10.79 3.66
CA GLN A 77 4.63 -10.73 4.45
C GLN A 77 5.69 -9.84 3.79
N VAL A 78 5.89 -9.96 2.47
CA VAL A 78 6.75 -9.05 1.71
C VAL A 78 6.24 -7.62 1.82
N GLY A 79 4.96 -7.40 1.56
CA GLY A 79 4.35 -6.07 1.68
C GLY A 79 4.53 -5.46 3.07
N ALA A 80 4.36 -6.25 4.14
CA ALA A 80 4.55 -5.83 5.51
C ALA A 80 5.98 -5.37 5.79
N GLU A 81 6.99 -6.11 5.31
CA GLU A 81 8.39 -5.76 5.48
C GLU A 81 8.77 -4.49 4.69
N LEU A 82 8.31 -4.37 3.45
CA LEU A 82 8.53 -3.15 2.66
C LEU A 82 7.88 -1.92 3.31
N ARG A 83 6.66 -2.06 3.86
CA ARG A 83 6.01 -0.99 4.63
C ARG A 83 6.75 -0.65 5.93
N ARG A 84 7.42 -1.61 6.57
CA ARG A 84 8.27 -1.35 7.75
C ARG A 84 9.45 -0.47 7.35
N GLN A 85 10.17 -0.84 6.30
CA GLN A 85 11.31 -0.09 5.77
C GLN A 85 10.89 1.32 5.30
N TYR A 86 9.75 1.44 4.64
CA TYR A 86 9.15 2.72 4.30
C TYR A 86 8.90 3.61 5.53
N LYS A 87 8.31 3.05 6.60
CA LYS A 87 7.99 3.82 7.81
C LYS A 87 9.22 4.30 8.58
N VAL A 88 10.33 3.58 8.51
CA VAL A 88 11.60 4.01 9.14
C VAL A 88 12.43 4.91 8.21
N GLY A 89 12.02 5.09 6.96
CA GLY A 89 12.66 5.98 5.98
C GLY A 89 13.74 5.32 5.12
N ASP A 90 13.85 3.99 5.16
CA ASP A 90 14.83 3.23 4.36
C ASP A 90 14.35 3.07 2.91
N LEU A 91 13.03 2.94 2.70
CA LEU A 91 12.42 2.92 1.37
C LEU A 91 11.59 4.18 1.11
N PRO A 92 11.56 4.68 -0.14
CA PRO A 92 10.77 5.86 -0.50
C PRO A 92 9.27 5.55 -0.62
N TYR A 93 8.91 4.27 -0.75
CA TYR A 93 7.54 3.83 -0.98
C TYR A 93 7.22 2.55 -0.20
N GLY A 94 6.00 2.44 0.31
CA GLY A 94 5.46 1.24 0.94
C GLY A 94 4.24 0.75 0.17
N PRO A 95 4.23 -0.48 -0.36
CA PRO A 95 3.19 -0.93 -1.29
C PRO A 95 1.81 -1.00 -0.63
N SER A 96 0.81 -0.47 -1.32
CA SER A 96 -0.59 -0.58 -0.94
C SER A 96 -1.10 -2.02 -1.13
N LEU A 97 -2.26 -2.35 -0.56
CA LEU A 97 -2.91 -3.63 -0.87
C LEU A 97 -3.25 -3.74 -2.36
N GLY A 98 -3.52 -2.63 -3.05
CA GLY A 98 -3.75 -2.61 -4.50
C GLY A 98 -2.52 -3.07 -5.29
N ASP A 99 -1.33 -2.61 -4.89
CA ASP A 99 -0.08 -3.03 -5.54
C ASP A 99 0.19 -4.52 -5.31
N LEU A 100 -0.06 -5.00 -4.09
CA LEU A 100 0.06 -6.42 -3.76
C LEU A 100 -0.96 -7.28 -4.53
N ILE A 101 -2.17 -6.77 -4.79
CA ILE A 101 -3.16 -7.43 -5.65
C ILE A 101 -2.64 -7.53 -7.08
N ASN A 102 -2.08 -6.46 -7.64
CA ASN A 102 -1.51 -6.48 -8.99
C ASN A 102 -0.38 -7.49 -9.10
N TRP A 103 0.53 -7.50 -8.12
CA TRP A 103 1.63 -8.46 -8.05
C TRP A 103 1.13 -9.92 -7.94
N ALA A 104 0.21 -10.17 -7.02
CA ALA A 104 -0.39 -11.50 -6.82
C ALA A 104 -1.21 -11.98 -8.05
N THR A 105 -1.78 -11.06 -8.83
CA THR A 105 -2.49 -11.40 -10.07
C THR A 105 -1.52 -11.97 -11.10
N LEU A 106 -0.34 -11.34 -11.28
CA LEU A 106 0.68 -11.87 -12.19
C LEU A 106 1.23 -13.23 -11.74
N ILE A 107 1.34 -13.46 -10.42
CA ILE A 107 1.70 -14.78 -9.87
C ILE A 107 0.64 -15.82 -10.24
N TYR A 108 -0.64 -15.49 -10.07
CA TYR A 108 -1.74 -16.38 -10.46
C TYR A 108 -1.72 -16.69 -11.97
N ASP A 109 -1.35 -15.73 -12.81
CA ASP A 109 -1.24 -15.89 -14.26
C ASP A 109 -0.04 -16.76 -14.70
N GLY A 110 0.76 -17.25 -13.74
CA GLY A 110 1.82 -18.25 -13.97
C GLY A 110 3.24 -17.69 -13.90
N ASN A 111 3.42 -16.40 -13.58
CA ASN A 111 4.75 -15.84 -13.37
C ASN A 111 5.32 -16.30 -12.02
N THR A 112 6.65 -16.44 -11.95
CA THR A 112 7.29 -16.61 -10.63
C THR A 112 7.09 -15.34 -9.79
N PRO A 113 7.06 -15.45 -8.45
CA PRO A 113 6.93 -14.28 -7.57
C PRO A 113 7.96 -13.18 -7.87
N LEU A 114 9.19 -13.56 -8.22
CA LEU A 114 10.25 -12.62 -8.57
C LEU A 114 9.96 -11.91 -9.90
N GLN A 115 9.64 -12.66 -10.97
CA GLN A 115 9.31 -12.06 -12.28
C GLN A 115 8.11 -11.12 -12.19
N ALA A 116 7.06 -11.54 -11.48
CA ALA A 116 5.89 -10.72 -11.24
C ALA A 116 6.23 -9.43 -10.47
N ALA A 117 7.21 -9.48 -9.56
CA ALA A 117 7.62 -8.33 -8.75
C ALA A 117 8.39 -7.29 -9.56
N GLU A 118 9.20 -7.71 -10.54
CA GLU A 118 9.96 -6.81 -11.42
C GLU A 118 9.03 -5.83 -12.14
N GLU A 119 7.89 -6.31 -12.63
CA GLU A 119 6.90 -5.51 -13.36
C GLU A 119 5.91 -4.78 -12.45
N THR A 120 5.99 -4.99 -11.13
CA THR A 120 5.06 -4.41 -10.15
C THR A 120 5.82 -3.74 -9.02
N ILE A 121 5.92 -4.38 -7.86
CA ILE A 121 6.37 -3.75 -6.62
C ILE A 121 7.82 -3.28 -6.64
N ILE A 122 8.72 -3.91 -7.41
CA ILE A 122 10.12 -3.48 -7.54
C ILE A 122 10.18 -2.17 -8.33
N ALA A 123 9.66 -2.16 -9.57
CA ALA A 123 9.66 -0.99 -10.43
C ALA A 123 8.84 0.18 -9.85
N LEU A 124 7.77 -0.10 -9.11
CA LEU A 124 6.96 0.93 -8.45
C LEU A 124 7.68 1.62 -7.28
N THR A 125 8.64 0.94 -6.63
CA THR A 125 9.26 1.47 -5.42
C THR A 125 10.23 2.61 -5.72
N SER A 126 11.06 2.48 -6.76
CA SER A 126 12.08 3.48 -7.10
C SER A 126 12.68 3.24 -8.48
N ASP A 127 13.19 4.29 -9.12
CA ASP A 127 14.04 4.20 -10.30
C ASP A 127 15.52 3.91 -9.96
N ASN A 128 15.90 3.95 -8.67
CA ASN A 128 17.25 3.63 -8.23
C ASN A 128 17.45 2.11 -8.15
N THR A 129 18.42 1.59 -8.91
CA THR A 129 18.76 0.17 -8.97
C THR A 129 19.15 -0.41 -7.62
N ASP A 130 19.84 0.34 -6.76
CA ASP A 130 20.24 -0.14 -5.43
C ASP A 130 19.00 -0.38 -4.55
N ILE A 131 18.01 0.51 -4.63
CA ILE A 131 16.74 0.38 -3.91
C ILE A 131 15.92 -0.78 -4.47
N GLN A 132 15.90 -0.97 -5.79
CA GLN A 132 15.26 -2.12 -6.42
C GLN A 132 15.90 -3.44 -5.97
N ASP A 133 17.23 -3.48 -5.85
CA ASP A 133 17.97 -4.64 -5.36
C ASP A 133 17.64 -4.95 -3.89
N ASP A 134 17.41 -3.93 -3.06
CA ASP A 134 16.95 -4.10 -1.67
C ASP A 134 15.58 -4.79 -1.63
N VAL A 135 14.62 -4.31 -2.44
CA VAL A 135 13.29 -4.91 -2.55
C VAL A 135 13.39 -6.36 -3.05
N ARG A 136 14.26 -6.62 -4.03
CA ARG A 136 14.50 -7.96 -4.58
C ARG A 136 14.96 -8.93 -3.50
N ARG A 137 15.91 -8.53 -2.66
CA ARG A 137 16.42 -9.35 -1.55
C ARG A 137 15.33 -9.67 -0.52
N VAL A 138 14.41 -8.74 -0.23
CA VAL A 138 13.27 -9.01 0.65
C VAL A 138 12.37 -10.11 0.08
N ILE A 139 12.05 -10.03 -1.22
CA ILE A 139 11.23 -11.03 -1.90
C ILE A 139 11.91 -12.41 -1.88
N GLU A 140 13.19 -12.46 -2.24
CA GLU A 140 13.98 -13.70 -2.24
C GLU A 140 14.08 -14.32 -0.84
N THR A 141 14.21 -13.50 0.20
CA THR A 141 14.27 -14.00 1.59
C THR A 141 12.98 -14.70 2.00
N ILE A 142 11.83 -14.19 1.56
CA ILE A 142 10.52 -14.71 1.96
C ILE A 142 10.08 -15.88 1.06
N PHE A 143 10.29 -15.79 -0.25
CA PHE A 143 9.89 -16.82 -1.20
C PHE A 143 10.94 -17.93 -1.37
N GLY A 144 12.24 -17.58 -1.33
CA GLY A 144 13.37 -18.50 -1.56
C GLY A 144 13.68 -19.46 -0.40
N ASN A 145 13.12 -19.23 0.78
CA ASN A 145 13.18 -20.16 1.92
C ASN A 145 12.24 -21.37 1.78
N SER A 146 11.55 -21.52 0.65
CA SER A 146 10.74 -22.70 0.32
C SER A 146 11.61 -23.72 -0.41
N ARG A 147 12.45 -24.47 0.34
CA ARG A 147 13.09 -25.70 -0.14
C ARG A 147 12.37 -26.93 0.41
#